data_AF-A0A2V1D5Q6-F1
#
_entry.id   AF-A0A2V1D5Q6-F1
#
_cell.length_a   1.000
_cell.length_b   1.000
_cell.length_c   1.000
_cell.angle_alpha   90.00
_cell.angle_beta   90.00
_cell.angle_gamma   90.00
#
_symmetry.space_group_name_H-M   'P 1'
#
loop_
_entity.id
_entity.type
_entity.pdbx_description
1 polymer ?
#
loop_
_entity_poly.entity_id
_entity_poly.type
_entity_poly.pdbx_seq_one_letter_code
_entity_poly.pdbx_strand_id
1 'polypeptide(L)'
;MPPFYLPKLPSILRGDDFQLSTWLALGSVLSSISAFFLPSWVTVGIPALIIGKRILWTYLHATGTIKMESSAKMGRWTAIFPPKALPSEKSDTVMFILGARTLHPMGRLAPGMKDLGQYFGAAWKEAEEDREKWGYLGRAPILYGATGDGGTTMIWLTYWKSLEQLSAFAHGASHRILWDGYLAKKWPHLGIMHETYHAGSRDWENVYYNFQPYGMGSVEFPNGDDKPVSTLREVKGHQLNSMFARLGRKDGVRIL
;
A
#
# COMPACT_ATOMS: atom_id res chain seq x y z
N MET A 1 -30.06 5.89 18.68
CA MET A 1 -29.80 4.94 17.59
C MET A 1 -28.49 5.32 16.94
N PRO A 2 -27.50 4.42 16.81
CA PRO A 2 -26.30 4.73 16.05
C PRO A 2 -26.68 4.94 14.57
N PRO A 3 -26.06 5.91 13.87
CA PRO A 3 -26.34 6.17 12.46
C PRO A 3 -26.05 4.93 11.60
N PHE A 4 -27.02 4.56 10.76
CA PHE A 4 -26.92 3.45 9.82
C PHE A 4 -26.03 3.87 8.65
N TYR A 5 -24.72 3.64 8.75
CA TYR A 5 -23.79 3.91 7.66
C TYR A 5 -23.84 2.77 6.65
N LEU A 6 -24.42 3.04 5.47
CA LEU A 6 -24.28 2.14 4.34
C LEU A 6 -22.80 2.10 3.90
N PRO A 7 -22.16 0.92 3.84
CA PRO A 7 -20.81 0.81 3.34
C PRO A 7 -20.74 1.31 1.90
N LYS A 8 -19.76 2.16 1.59
CA LYS A 8 -19.55 2.66 0.23
C LYS A 8 -19.25 1.47 -0.68
N LEU A 9 -19.85 1.40 -1.88
CA LEU A 9 -19.63 0.31 -2.85
C LEU A 9 -18.15 -0.11 -3.05
N PRO A 10 -17.15 0.81 -3.11
CA PRO A 10 -15.73 0.46 -3.25
C PRO A 10 -15.13 -0.30 -2.06
N SER A 11 -15.80 -0.28 -0.90
CA SER A 11 -15.40 -1.08 0.27
C SER A 11 -15.86 -2.53 0.16
N ILE A 12 -16.91 -2.79 -0.64
CA ILE A 12 -17.52 -4.11 -0.81
C ILE A 12 -16.96 -4.79 -2.07
N LEU A 13 -16.86 -4.05 -3.18
CA LEU A 13 -16.40 -4.54 -4.47
C LEU A 13 -15.27 -3.64 -5.01
N ARG A 14 -14.14 -4.23 -5.36
CA ARG A 14 -13.01 -3.58 -6.03
C ARG A 14 -12.81 -4.17 -7.41
N GLY A 15 -12.23 -3.38 -8.31
CA GLY A 15 -11.95 -3.81 -9.69
C GLY A 15 -11.11 -5.08 -9.78
N ASP A 16 -10.27 -5.35 -8.78
CA ASP A 16 -9.36 -6.50 -8.77
C ASP A 16 -9.95 -7.76 -8.08
N ASP A 17 -11.23 -7.74 -7.68
CA ASP A 17 -11.88 -8.90 -7.04
C ASP A 17 -12.21 -10.01 -8.04
N PHE A 18 -12.46 -9.64 -9.30
CA PHE A 18 -12.81 -10.55 -10.38
C PHE A 18 -11.99 -10.25 -11.63
N GLN A 19 -11.86 -11.24 -12.51
CA GLN A 19 -11.24 -11.02 -13.83
C GLN A 19 -12.02 -9.95 -14.61
N LEU A 20 -11.30 -9.21 -15.48
CA LEU A 20 -11.91 -8.20 -16.34
C LEU A 20 -13.07 -8.77 -17.17
N SER A 21 -12.94 -10.00 -17.67
CA SER A 21 -14.00 -10.73 -18.39
C SER A 21 -15.29 -10.86 -17.57
N THR A 22 -15.18 -11.14 -16.27
CA THR A 22 -16.32 -11.24 -15.35
C THR A 22 -16.99 -9.87 -15.17
N TRP A 23 -16.21 -8.80 -15.00
CA TRP A 23 -16.75 -7.45 -14.93
C TRP A 23 -17.48 -7.02 -16.20
N LEU A 24 -16.91 -7.36 -17.36
CA LEU A 24 -17.54 -7.08 -18.67
C LEU A 24 -18.82 -7.89 -18.85
N ALA A 25 -18.83 -9.17 -18.46
CA ALA A 25 -20.02 -10.01 -18.51
C ALA A 25 -21.12 -9.50 -17.58
N LEU A 26 -20.79 -9.15 -16.33
CA LEU A 26 -21.72 -8.53 -15.37
C LEU A 26 -22.30 -7.22 -15.92
N GLY A 27 -21.45 -6.35 -16.46
CA GLY A 27 -21.87 -5.10 -17.10
C GLY A 27 -22.78 -5.34 -18.30
N SER A 28 -22.49 -6.34 -19.13
CA SER A 28 -23.31 -6.74 -20.27
C SER A 28 -24.70 -7.22 -19.84
N VAL A 29 -24.77 -8.13 -18.87
CA VAL A 29 -26.05 -8.64 -18.32
C VAL A 29 -26.88 -7.50 -17.72
N LEU A 30 -26.26 -6.64 -16.92
CA LEU A 30 -26.96 -5.47 -16.34
C LEU A 30 -27.47 -4.52 -17.42
N SER A 31 -26.66 -4.27 -18.46
CA SER A 31 -27.06 -3.47 -19.63
C SER A 31 -28.26 -4.10 -20.35
N SER A 32 -28.22 -5.41 -20.63
CA SER A 32 -29.33 -6.13 -21.26
C SER A 32 -30.61 -6.07 -20.43
N ILE A 33 -30.53 -6.33 -19.12
CA ILE A 33 -31.68 -6.20 -18.20
C ILE A 33 -32.22 -4.77 -18.24
N SER A 34 -31.36 -3.76 -18.16
CA SER A 34 -31.79 -2.37 -18.20
C SER A 34 -32.48 -1.99 -19.51
N ALA A 35 -32.09 -2.58 -20.65
CA ALA A 35 -32.75 -2.37 -21.93
C ALA A 35 -34.19 -2.93 -21.97
N PHE A 36 -34.52 -3.92 -21.15
CA PHE A 36 -35.89 -4.43 -21.04
C PHE A 36 -36.81 -3.51 -20.23
N PHE A 37 -36.29 -2.85 -19.19
CA PHE A 37 -37.11 -2.09 -18.24
C PHE A 37 -37.02 -0.57 -18.41
N LEU A 38 -35.97 -0.05 -19.04
CA LEU A 38 -35.69 1.38 -19.16
C LEU A 38 -35.63 1.83 -20.62
N PRO A 39 -36.02 3.09 -20.92
CA PRO A 39 -35.87 3.67 -22.26
C PRO A 39 -34.41 3.66 -22.74
N SER A 40 -34.22 3.53 -24.06
CA SER A 40 -32.89 3.46 -24.69
C SER A 40 -31.98 4.65 -24.37
N TRP A 41 -32.53 5.85 -24.19
CA TRP A 41 -31.77 7.04 -23.82
C TRP A 41 -31.17 6.94 -22.41
N VAL A 42 -31.79 6.17 -21.50
CA VAL A 42 -31.24 5.91 -20.16
C VAL A 42 -30.14 4.85 -20.25
N THR A 43 -30.46 3.72 -20.89
CA THR A 43 -29.59 2.55 -20.97
C THR A 43 -28.31 2.81 -21.76
N VAL A 44 -28.38 3.55 -22.87
CA VAL A 44 -27.23 3.89 -23.71
C VAL A 44 -26.67 5.26 -23.36
N GLY A 45 -27.54 6.24 -23.10
CA GLY A 45 -27.11 7.62 -22.89
C GLY A 45 -26.28 7.81 -21.62
N ILE A 46 -26.63 7.15 -20.50
CA ILE A 46 -25.85 7.27 -19.25
C ILE A 46 -24.42 6.72 -19.42
N PRO A 47 -24.20 5.47 -19.88
CA PRO A 47 -22.85 4.98 -20.16
C PRO A 47 -22.09 5.84 -21.18
N ALA A 48 -22.76 6.29 -22.25
CA ALA A 48 -22.15 7.15 -23.26
C ALA A 48 -21.69 8.49 -22.66
N LEU A 49 -22.48 9.11 -21.77
CA LEU A 49 -22.10 10.33 -21.05
C LEU A 49 -20.92 10.09 -20.10
N ILE A 50 -20.87 8.96 -19.41
CA ILE A 50 -19.74 8.61 -18.53
C ILE A 50 -18.46 8.42 -19.36
N ILE A 51 -18.53 7.70 -20.48
CA ILE A 51 -17.40 7.50 -21.39
C ILE A 51 -16.98 8.83 -22.01
N GLY A 52 -17.93 9.62 -22.52
CA GLY A 52 -17.69 10.94 -23.10
C GLY A 52 -17.03 11.89 -22.09
N LYS A 53 -17.52 11.92 -20.84
CA LYS A 53 -16.88 12.64 -19.73
C LYS A 53 -15.45 12.16 -19.52
N ARG A 54 -15.19 10.85 -19.47
CA ARG A 54 -13.83 10.30 -19.27
C ARG A 54 -12.89 10.66 -20.41
N ILE A 55 -13.35 10.55 -21.66
CA ILE A 55 -12.58 10.95 -22.84
C ILE A 55 -12.26 12.45 -22.79
N LEU A 56 -13.26 13.28 -22.51
CA LEU A 56 -13.08 14.73 -22.40
C LEU A 56 -12.09 15.08 -21.27
N TRP A 57 -12.24 14.47 -20.09
CA TRP A 57 -11.31 14.68 -18.97
C TRP A 57 -9.88 14.25 -19.32
N THR A 58 -9.71 13.07 -19.95
CA THR A 58 -8.40 12.60 -20.41
C THR A 58 -7.82 13.54 -21.46
N TYR A 59 -8.63 14.03 -22.40
CA TYR A 59 -8.21 14.99 -23.41
C TYR A 59 -7.75 16.31 -22.75
N LEU A 60 -8.55 16.88 -21.85
CA LEU A 60 -8.21 18.11 -21.12
C LEU A 60 -6.93 17.98 -20.29
N HIS A 61 -6.65 16.79 -19.73
CA HIS A 61 -5.38 16.50 -19.06
C HIS A 61 -4.22 16.34 -20.04
N ALA A 62 -4.42 15.63 -21.15
CA ALA A 62 -3.40 15.40 -22.16
C ALA A 62 -2.96 16.69 -22.87
N THR A 63 -3.90 17.61 -23.12
CA THR A 63 -3.60 18.94 -23.71
C THR A 63 -3.09 19.95 -22.68
N GLY A 64 -3.02 19.59 -21.41
CA GLY A 64 -2.58 20.47 -20.33
C GLY A 64 -3.57 21.59 -19.98
N THR A 65 -4.78 21.55 -20.51
CA THR A 65 -5.85 22.51 -20.19
C THR A 65 -6.29 22.39 -18.73
N ILE A 66 -6.29 21.17 -18.19
CA ILE A 66 -6.45 20.91 -16.76
C ILE A 66 -5.22 20.16 -16.27
N LYS A 67 -4.54 20.70 -15.26
CA LYS A 67 -3.42 20.03 -14.64
C LYS A 67 -3.91 18.83 -13.83
N MET A 68 -3.36 17.66 -14.09
CA MET A 68 -3.59 16.50 -13.21
C MET A 68 -2.83 16.74 -11.91
N GLU A 69 -3.53 16.76 -10.78
CA GLU A 69 -2.89 16.77 -9.48
C GLU A 69 -2.19 15.43 -9.29
N SER A 70 -0.89 15.41 -9.55
CA SER A 70 -0.06 14.24 -9.29
C SER A 70 0.34 14.23 -7.82
N SER A 71 0.17 13.08 -7.17
CA SER A 71 0.78 12.78 -5.87
C SER A 71 2.32 12.72 -5.95
N ALA A 72 2.90 12.76 -7.16
CA ALA A 72 4.32 12.79 -7.38
C ALA A 72 4.96 14.06 -6.80
N LYS A 73 5.99 13.86 -5.97
CA LYS A 73 6.86 14.95 -5.55
C LYS A 73 7.92 15.14 -6.62
N MET A 74 7.86 16.28 -7.32
CA MET A 74 8.81 16.64 -8.35
C MET A 74 10.20 16.87 -7.78
N GLY A 75 11.23 16.56 -8.56
CA GLY A 75 12.62 16.59 -8.13
C GLY A 75 13.08 15.25 -7.56
N ARG A 76 14.21 15.29 -6.84
CA ARG A 76 14.86 14.12 -6.27
C ARG A 76 14.69 14.12 -4.75
N TRP A 77 14.23 13.00 -4.22
CA TRP A 77 13.93 12.83 -2.80
C TRP A 77 14.55 11.55 -2.25
N THR A 78 14.79 11.51 -0.95
CA THR A 78 15.27 10.34 -0.22
C THR A 78 14.63 10.30 1.18
N ALA A 79 14.41 9.11 1.70
CA ALA A 79 13.90 8.86 3.03
C ALA A 79 15.07 8.62 4.00
N ILE A 80 15.09 9.37 5.09
CA ILE A 80 16.10 9.30 6.14
C ILE A 80 15.43 8.89 7.45
N PHE A 81 16.05 7.94 8.14
CA PHE A 81 15.64 7.50 9.47
C PHE A 81 16.90 7.32 10.35
N PRO A 82 16.93 7.85 11.59
CA PRO A 82 15.89 8.64 12.28
C PRO A 82 15.58 9.99 11.61
N PRO A 83 14.40 10.60 11.84
CA PRO A 83 14.09 11.92 11.29
C PRO A 83 15.11 12.96 11.73
N LYS A 84 15.60 13.79 10.80
CA LYS A 84 16.66 14.81 11.00
C LYS A 84 18.10 14.26 11.18
N ALA A 85 18.30 12.95 11.15
CA ALA A 85 19.64 12.37 11.18
C ALA A 85 20.44 12.73 9.92
N LEU A 86 21.77 12.81 10.06
CA LEU A 86 22.67 12.85 8.90
C LEU A 86 22.76 11.45 8.26
N PRO A 87 23.14 11.33 6.97
CA PRO A 87 23.33 10.03 6.33
C PRO A 87 24.31 9.10 7.05
N SER A 88 25.30 9.66 7.76
CA SER A 88 26.24 8.93 8.61
C SER A 88 25.64 8.38 9.90
N GLU A 89 24.49 8.90 10.32
CA GLU A 89 23.80 8.59 11.58
C GLU A 89 22.56 7.71 11.33
N LYS A 90 22.43 7.13 10.14
CA LYS A 90 21.32 6.23 9.81
C LYS A 90 21.29 5.05 10.77
N SER A 91 20.13 4.73 11.30
CA SER A 91 19.92 3.53 12.09
C SER A 91 19.73 2.30 11.19
N ASP A 92 19.84 1.13 11.82
CA ASP A 92 19.44 -0.14 11.25
C ASP A 92 17.96 -0.08 10.80
N THR A 93 17.63 -0.89 9.79
CA THR A 93 16.25 -1.06 9.35
C THR A 93 16.01 -2.51 8.98
N VAL A 94 14.83 -2.99 9.34
CA VAL A 94 14.30 -4.27 8.88
C VAL A 94 13.16 -4.01 7.93
N MET A 95 13.23 -4.56 6.72
CA MET A 95 12.11 -4.63 5.80
C MET A 95 11.46 -6.01 5.92
N PHE A 96 10.20 -6.01 6.34
CA PHE A 96 9.38 -7.22 6.42
C PHE A 96 8.30 -7.16 5.35
N ILE A 97 8.41 -8.05 4.37
CA ILE A 97 7.43 -8.25 3.31
C ILE A 97 6.45 -9.30 3.82
N LEU A 98 5.18 -8.92 3.95
CA LEU A 98 4.11 -9.85 4.28
C LEU A 98 3.19 -9.99 3.08
N GLY A 99 2.81 -11.21 2.73
CA GLY A 99 1.84 -11.47 1.67
C GLY A 99 0.70 -12.35 2.16
N ALA A 100 -0.51 -12.02 1.72
CA ALA A 100 -1.69 -12.86 1.88
C ALA A 100 -2.40 -12.97 0.54
N ARG A 101 -2.76 -14.20 0.15
CA ARG A 101 -3.50 -14.50 -1.07
C ARG A 101 -4.77 -15.26 -0.73
N THR A 102 -5.92 -14.79 -1.20
CA THR A 102 -7.12 -15.62 -1.23
C THR A 102 -7.11 -16.49 -2.48
N LEU A 103 -7.27 -17.80 -2.30
CA LEU A 103 -7.31 -18.82 -3.35
C LEU A 103 -8.74 -19.11 -3.83
N HIS A 104 -9.74 -18.51 -3.18
CA HIS A 104 -11.15 -18.73 -3.50
C HIS A 104 -11.57 -17.88 -4.71
N PRO A 105 -12.42 -18.39 -5.64
CA PRO A 105 -12.86 -17.65 -6.83
C PRO A 105 -13.57 -16.33 -6.52
N MET A 106 -14.30 -16.26 -5.40
CA MET A 106 -14.97 -15.05 -4.92
C MET A 106 -14.02 -14.05 -4.23
N GLY A 107 -12.71 -14.30 -4.21
CA GLY A 107 -11.71 -13.38 -3.70
C GLY A 107 -11.97 -12.97 -2.24
N ARG A 108 -12.12 -11.66 -2.01
CA ARG A 108 -12.38 -11.06 -0.69
C ARG A 108 -13.79 -11.34 -0.16
N LEU A 109 -14.71 -11.80 -1.01
CA LEU A 109 -16.07 -12.19 -0.62
C LEU A 109 -16.13 -13.65 -0.14
N ALA A 110 -15.00 -14.38 -0.11
CA ALA A 110 -14.97 -15.74 0.37
C ALA A 110 -15.31 -15.82 1.88
N PRO A 111 -15.90 -16.95 2.34
CA PRO A 111 -16.22 -17.14 3.75
C PRO A 111 -15.01 -16.90 4.67
N GLY A 112 -15.22 -16.15 5.76
CA GLY A 112 -14.19 -15.84 6.76
C GLY A 112 -13.19 -14.74 6.39
N MET A 113 -13.18 -14.23 5.14
CA MET A 113 -12.24 -13.17 4.73
C MET A 113 -12.53 -11.81 5.37
N LYS A 114 -13.79 -11.53 5.72
CA LYS A 114 -14.16 -10.31 6.46
C LYS A 114 -13.52 -10.30 7.84
N ASP A 115 -13.65 -11.39 8.58
CA ASP A 115 -13.11 -11.53 9.93
C ASP A 115 -11.58 -11.52 9.88
N LEU A 116 -10.98 -12.21 8.91
CA LEU A 116 -9.55 -12.15 8.64
C LEU A 116 -9.05 -10.71 8.42
N GLY A 117 -9.77 -9.93 7.61
CA GLY A 117 -9.46 -8.52 7.37
C GLY A 117 -9.55 -7.66 8.65
N GLN A 118 -10.48 -7.97 9.56
CA GLN A 118 -10.59 -7.30 10.85
C GLN A 118 -9.40 -7.63 11.76
N TYR A 119 -8.98 -8.90 11.82
CA TYR A 119 -7.83 -9.31 12.61
C TYR A 119 -6.52 -8.70 12.09
N PHE A 120 -6.30 -8.69 10.76
CA PHE A 120 -5.16 -7.96 10.18
C PHE A 120 -5.22 -6.47 10.48
N GLY A 121 -6.40 -5.86 10.35
CA GLY A 121 -6.59 -4.45 10.69
C GLY A 121 -6.24 -4.14 12.15
N ALA A 122 -6.64 -5.01 13.08
CA ALA A 122 -6.34 -4.87 14.49
C ALA A 122 -4.83 -5.02 14.78
N ALA A 123 -4.16 -6.00 14.18
CA ALA A 123 -2.71 -6.17 14.33
C ALA A 123 -1.92 -4.96 13.80
N TRP A 124 -2.33 -4.40 12.65
CA TRP A 124 -1.72 -3.17 12.14
C TRP A 124 -1.99 -1.96 13.02
N LYS A 125 -3.20 -1.85 13.58
CA LYS A 125 -3.56 -0.78 14.51
C LYS A 125 -2.69 -0.85 15.77
N GLU A 126 -2.48 -2.04 16.32
CA GLU A 126 -1.60 -2.24 17.48
C GLU A 126 -0.15 -1.85 17.14
N ALA A 127 0.38 -2.25 15.98
CA ALA A 127 1.71 -1.84 15.54
C ALA A 127 1.83 -0.31 15.40
N GLU A 128 0.78 0.34 14.89
CA GLU A 128 0.71 1.80 14.70
C GLU A 128 0.56 2.59 16.01
N GLU A 129 -0.14 2.05 17.01
CA GLU A 129 -0.35 2.66 18.33
C GLU A 129 0.88 2.48 19.23
N ASP A 130 1.46 1.27 19.25
CA ASP A 130 2.60 0.89 20.09
C ASP A 130 3.94 0.89 19.31
N ARG A 131 4.15 1.89 18.44
CA ARG A 131 5.32 1.95 17.53
C ARG A 131 6.66 1.83 18.22
N GLU A 132 6.83 2.44 19.39
CA GLU A 132 8.09 2.41 20.13
C GLU A 132 8.38 1.02 20.70
N LYS A 133 7.38 0.41 21.32
CA LYS A 133 7.43 -0.96 21.86
C LYS A 133 7.76 -1.97 20.78
N TRP A 134 7.06 -1.91 19.66
CA TRP A 134 7.21 -2.85 18.56
C TRP A 134 8.31 -2.48 17.56
N GLY A 135 8.94 -1.32 17.71
CA GLY A 135 9.92 -0.84 16.75
C GLY A 135 9.34 -0.61 15.35
N TYR A 136 8.02 -0.44 15.24
CA TYR A 136 7.35 -0.28 13.95
C TYR A 136 7.58 1.12 13.40
N LEU A 137 8.23 1.21 12.24
CA LEU A 137 8.47 2.47 11.56
C LEU A 137 7.22 2.88 10.77
N GLY A 138 6.64 1.94 10.03
CA GLY A 138 5.46 2.14 9.20
C GLY A 138 5.37 1.13 8.07
N ARG A 139 4.41 1.34 7.17
CA ARG A 139 4.20 0.49 5.98
C ARG A 139 3.90 1.33 4.76
N ALA A 140 4.28 0.81 3.59
CA ALA A 140 3.88 1.37 2.32
C ALA A 140 2.37 1.17 2.08
N PRO A 141 1.76 1.95 1.17
CA PRO A 141 0.46 1.61 0.61
C PRO A 141 0.46 0.18 0.06
N ILE A 142 -0.62 -0.57 0.35
CA ILE A 142 -0.75 -2.00 0.04
C ILE A 142 -0.62 -2.23 -1.47
N LEU A 143 0.23 -3.18 -1.85
CA LEU A 143 0.27 -3.67 -3.22
C LEU A 143 -0.81 -4.72 -3.40
N TYR A 144 -1.56 -4.58 -4.48
CA TYR A 144 -2.49 -5.60 -4.95
C TYR A 144 -1.91 -6.22 -6.22
N GLY A 145 -1.87 -7.56 -6.27
CA GLY A 145 -1.45 -8.30 -7.45
C GLY A 145 -0.28 -9.25 -7.20
N ALA A 146 -0.55 -10.53 -7.48
CA ALA A 146 0.43 -11.46 -8.01
C ALA A 146 -0.30 -12.16 -9.16
N THR A 147 0.23 -12.06 -10.36
CA THR A 147 -0.36 -12.61 -11.59
C THR A 147 -0.79 -14.07 -11.40
N GLY A 148 -2.05 -14.37 -11.72
CA GLY A 148 -2.63 -15.72 -11.63
C GLY A 148 -4.16 -15.66 -11.74
N ASP A 149 -4.76 -16.70 -12.31
CA ASP A 149 -6.22 -16.77 -12.44
C ASP A 149 -6.90 -16.95 -11.09
N GLY A 150 -7.89 -16.09 -10.81
CA GLY A 150 -8.68 -16.12 -9.57
C GLY A 150 -7.94 -15.63 -8.33
N GLY A 151 -8.70 -15.08 -7.37
CA GLY A 151 -8.16 -14.64 -6.08
C GLY A 151 -7.46 -13.27 -6.08
N THR A 152 -7.22 -12.74 -4.88
CA THR A 152 -6.58 -11.44 -4.66
C THR A 152 -5.34 -11.65 -3.79
N THR A 153 -4.18 -11.21 -4.27
CA THR A 153 -2.95 -11.14 -3.46
C THR A 153 -2.77 -9.72 -2.93
N MET A 154 -2.53 -9.61 -1.63
CA MET A 154 -2.15 -8.38 -0.94
C MET A 154 -0.71 -8.54 -0.45
N ILE A 155 0.13 -7.54 -0.72
CA ILE A 155 1.51 -7.49 -0.23
C ILE A 155 1.68 -6.21 0.57
N TRP A 156 2.18 -6.36 1.79
CA TRP A 156 2.54 -5.28 2.70
C TRP A 156 4.05 -5.19 2.78
N LEU A 157 4.59 -4.02 2.38
CA LEU A 157 5.98 -3.67 2.64
C LEU A 157 6.02 -2.89 3.96
N THR A 158 6.60 -3.50 4.99
CA THR A 158 6.63 -2.94 6.34
C THR A 158 8.06 -2.73 6.81
N TYR A 159 8.27 -1.69 7.61
CA TYR A 159 9.58 -1.24 8.05
C TYR A 159 9.64 -1.22 9.57
N TRP A 160 10.73 -1.74 10.12
CA TRP A 160 10.94 -1.92 11.55
C TRP A 160 12.35 -1.48 11.96
N LYS A 161 12.53 -1.13 13.24
CA LYS A 161 13.82 -0.70 13.82
C LYS A 161 14.79 -1.87 13.98
N SER A 162 14.31 -3.02 14.44
CA SER A 162 15.16 -4.17 14.76
C SER A 162 14.42 -5.51 14.57
N LEU A 163 15.19 -6.58 14.42
CA LEU A 163 14.66 -7.95 14.27
C LEU A 163 13.99 -8.42 15.56
N GLU A 164 14.53 -8.07 16.71
CA GLU A 164 14.01 -8.46 18.03
C GLU A 164 12.62 -7.87 18.26
N GLN A 165 12.42 -6.60 17.92
CA GLN A 165 11.12 -5.95 18.11
C GLN A 165 10.07 -6.46 17.11
N LEU A 166 10.46 -6.72 15.85
CA LEU A 166 9.60 -7.40 14.88
C LEU A 166 9.22 -8.81 15.35
N SER A 167 10.19 -9.58 15.85
CA SER A 167 9.96 -10.92 16.40
C SER A 167 9.02 -10.87 17.60
N ALA A 168 9.21 -9.91 18.51
CA ALA A 168 8.32 -9.71 19.65
C ALA A 168 6.88 -9.40 19.20
N PHE A 169 6.70 -8.54 18.19
CA PHE A 169 5.38 -8.26 17.62
C PHE A 169 4.73 -9.49 16.99
N ALA A 170 5.50 -10.29 16.25
CA ALA A 170 5.00 -11.54 15.64
C ALA A 170 4.53 -12.58 16.68
N HIS A 171 5.08 -12.54 17.89
CA HIS A 171 4.65 -13.36 19.03
C HIS A 171 3.57 -12.68 19.90
N GLY A 172 3.20 -11.43 19.60
CA GLY A 172 2.16 -10.67 20.29
C GLY A 172 0.76 -11.22 20.05
N ALA A 173 -0.17 -10.93 20.97
CA ALA A 173 -1.50 -11.53 20.98
C ALA A 173 -2.31 -11.27 19.69
N SER A 174 -2.28 -10.06 19.12
CA SER A 174 -3.03 -9.75 17.90
C SER A 174 -2.53 -10.53 16.69
N HIS A 175 -1.22 -10.69 16.55
CA HIS A 175 -0.65 -11.50 15.48
C HIS A 175 -0.86 -13.01 15.73
N ARG A 176 -0.77 -13.48 16.98
CA ARG A 176 -1.01 -14.89 17.33
C ARG A 176 -2.43 -15.34 16.99
N ILE A 177 -3.44 -14.50 17.17
CA ILE A 177 -4.83 -14.84 16.78
C ILE A 177 -4.92 -15.21 15.28
N LEU A 178 -4.21 -14.47 14.42
CA LEU A 178 -4.13 -14.76 12.99
C LEU A 178 -3.38 -16.08 12.74
N TRP A 179 -2.21 -16.25 13.36
CA TRP A 179 -1.38 -17.44 13.16
C TRP A 179 -2.06 -18.72 13.66
N ASP A 180 -2.64 -18.69 14.85
CA ASP A 180 -3.36 -19.82 15.44
C ASP A 180 -4.62 -20.15 14.63
N GLY A 181 -5.32 -19.13 14.13
CA GLY A 181 -6.45 -19.31 13.21
C GLY A 181 -6.06 -19.98 11.89
N TYR A 182 -4.90 -19.60 11.34
CA TYR A 182 -4.35 -20.21 10.14
C TYR A 182 -3.95 -21.68 10.39
N LEU A 183 -3.22 -21.97 11.46
CA LEU A 183 -2.83 -23.34 11.83
C LEU A 183 -4.05 -24.24 12.10
N ALA A 184 -5.10 -23.68 12.70
CA ALA A 184 -6.38 -24.36 12.91
C ALA A 184 -7.24 -24.47 11.64
N LYS A 185 -6.73 -24.05 10.47
CA LYS A 185 -7.41 -24.08 9.17
C LYS A 185 -8.76 -23.34 9.16
N LYS A 186 -8.93 -22.27 9.96
CA LYS A 186 -10.14 -21.44 9.95
C LYS A 186 -10.39 -20.77 8.60
N TRP A 187 -9.33 -20.54 7.83
CA TRP A 187 -9.37 -19.93 6.50
C TRP A 187 -8.72 -20.83 5.47
N PRO A 188 -9.42 -21.88 4.99
CA PRO A 188 -8.83 -22.89 4.11
C PRO A 188 -8.41 -22.34 2.73
N HIS A 189 -8.91 -21.17 2.36
CA HIS A 189 -8.59 -20.49 1.11
C HIS A 189 -7.49 -19.43 1.27
N LEU A 190 -6.89 -19.29 2.44
CA LEU A 190 -5.83 -18.32 2.68
C LEU A 190 -4.46 -18.96 2.39
N GLY A 191 -3.69 -18.34 1.50
CA GLY A 191 -2.25 -18.51 1.40
C GLY A 191 -1.54 -17.34 2.05
N ILE A 192 -0.40 -17.60 2.68
CA ILE A 192 0.44 -16.57 3.34
C ILE A 192 1.91 -16.76 2.95
N MET A 193 2.65 -15.66 2.93
CA MET A 193 4.10 -15.65 2.77
C MET A 193 4.70 -14.52 3.61
N HIS A 194 5.96 -14.65 3.98
CA HIS A 194 6.73 -13.52 4.46
C HIS A 194 8.18 -13.58 3.98
N GLU A 195 8.85 -12.44 3.92
CA GLU A 195 10.28 -12.31 3.73
C GLU A 195 10.80 -11.24 4.70
N THR A 196 11.93 -11.51 5.37
CA THR A 196 12.53 -10.58 6.32
C THR A 196 13.93 -10.23 5.86
N TYR A 197 14.20 -8.95 5.64
CA TYR A 197 15.50 -8.43 5.27
C TYR A 197 15.97 -7.44 6.33
N HIS A 198 17.16 -7.66 6.87
CA HIS A 198 17.80 -6.73 7.79
C HIS A 198 18.95 -6.03 7.08
N ALA A 199 18.93 -4.70 7.08
CA ALA A 199 20.04 -3.87 6.63
C ALA A 199 20.55 -3.06 7.81
N GLY A 200 21.82 -3.27 8.14
CA GLY A 200 22.48 -2.52 9.19
C GLY A 200 22.60 -1.04 8.85
N SER A 201 23.04 -0.26 9.84
CA SER A 201 23.38 1.15 9.68
C SER A 201 24.23 1.34 8.43
N ARG A 202 23.81 2.26 7.56
CA ARG A 202 24.51 2.62 6.32
C ARG A 202 24.59 1.50 5.27
N ASP A 203 23.78 0.45 5.36
CA ASP A 203 23.63 -0.60 4.33
C ASP A 203 22.28 -0.50 3.57
N TRP A 204 21.55 0.59 3.74
CA TRP A 204 20.30 0.84 3.03
C TRP A 204 20.19 2.27 2.50
N GLU A 205 19.69 2.38 1.27
CA GLU A 205 19.38 3.66 0.62
C GLU A 205 18.10 3.56 -0.18
N ASN A 206 17.56 4.72 -0.53
CA ASN A 206 16.41 4.85 -1.40
C ASN A 206 16.49 6.23 -2.07
N VAL A 207 15.92 6.30 -3.27
CA VAL A 207 15.83 7.55 -4.04
C VAL A 207 14.53 7.54 -4.83
N TYR A 208 13.87 8.70 -4.86
CA TYR A 208 12.61 8.91 -5.55
C TYR A 208 12.80 10.09 -6.50
N TYR A 209 12.52 9.88 -7.79
CA TYR A 209 12.61 10.92 -8.82
C TYR A 209 11.25 11.13 -9.45
N ASN A 210 10.68 12.33 -9.30
CA ASN A 210 9.34 12.66 -9.81
C ASN A 210 8.32 11.55 -9.47
N PHE A 211 8.43 11.00 -8.27
CA PHE A 211 7.68 9.83 -7.84
C PHE A 211 6.84 10.17 -6.63
N GLN A 212 5.69 9.52 -6.50
CA GLN A 212 4.86 9.68 -5.32
C GLN A 212 5.55 9.05 -4.10
N PRO A 213 5.43 9.62 -2.89
CA PRO A 213 5.93 8.97 -1.69
C PRO A 213 5.41 7.53 -1.59
N TYR A 214 6.32 6.57 -1.56
CA TYR A 214 6.03 5.14 -1.50
C TYR A 214 7.14 4.41 -0.74
N GLY A 215 6.88 3.21 -0.22
CA GLY A 215 7.85 2.50 0.60
C GLY A 215 8.22 3.32 1.84
N MET A 216 9.50 3.33 2.19
CA MET A 216 10.03 4.12 3.32
C MET A 216 9.73 5.63 3.21
N GLY A 217 9.64 6.16 1.99
CA GLY A 217 9.34 7.57 1.74
C GLY A 217 7.90 7.99 2.05
N SER A 218 6.98 7.02 2.22
CA SER A 218 5.60 7.24 2.68
C SER A 218 5.43 7.12 4.20
N VAL A 219 6.49 6.73 4.92
CA VAL A 219 6.46 6.55 6.36
C VAL A 219 6.55 7.90 7.08
N GLU A 220 5.69 8.09 8.08
CA GLU A 220 5.65 9.27 8.95
C GLU A 220 5.75 8.83 10.41
N PHE A 221 6.47 9.61 11.22
CA PHE A 221 6.66 9.34 12.64
C PHE A 221 5.80 10.27 13.49
N PRO A 222 5.16 9.75 14.57
CA PRO A 222 4.57 10.60 15.58
C PRO A 222 5.61 11.58 16.14
N ASN A 223 5.20 12.81 16.41
CA ASN A 223 6.05 13.84 16.98
C ASN A 223 5.34 14.50 18.16
N GLY A 224 5.02 13.70 19.19
CA GLY A 224 4.18 14.17 20.31
C GLY A 224 2.83 14.72 19.80
N ASP A 225 2.44 15.90 20.29
CA ASP A 225 1.21 16.60 19.89
C ASP A 225 1.32 17.33 18.53
N ASP A 226 2.51 17.37 17.93
CA ASP A 226 2.74 18.01 16.64
C ASP A 226 2.38 17.11 15.45
N LYS A 227 2.35 17.74 14.26
CA LYS A 227 2.18 17.02 13.00
C LYS A 227 3.23 15.91 12.85
N PRO A 228 2.85 14.73 12.32
CA PRO A 228 3.79 13.65 12.03
C PRO A 228 4.97 14.14 11.19
N VAL A 229 6.17 13.67 11.53
CA VAL A 229 7.39 14.03 10.83
C VAL A 229 7.64 13.03 9.72
N SER A 230 7.62 13.51 8.47
CA SER A 230 7.97 12.71 7.30
C SER A 230 9.47 12.39 7.27
N THR A 231 9.79 11.14 6.91
CA THR A 231 11.15 10.68 6.60
C THR A 231 11.72 11.32 5.34
N LEU A 232 10.85 11.82 4.46
CA LEU A 232 11.23 12.25 3.14
C LEU A 232 11.95 13.61 3.18
N ARG A 233 13.06 13.70 2.45
CA ARG A 233 13.90 14.89 2.31
C ARG A 233 14.24 15.11 0.85
N GLU A 234 14.18 16.36 0.43
CA GLU A 234 14.62 16.76 -0.90
C GLU A 234 16.15 16.63 -0.95
N VAL A 235 16.66 16.01 -2.01
CA VAL A 235 18.09 15.86 -2.21
C VAL A 235 18.66 17.21 -2.67
N LYS A 236 19.22 17.96 -1.73
CA LYS A 236 19.95 19.21 -1.97
C LYS A 236 21.41 19.07 -1.54
N GLY A 237 22.32 19.59 -2.35
CA GLY A 237 23.76 19.57 -2.09
C GLY A 237 24.45 18.23 -2.32
N HIS A 238 25.76 18.20 -2.12
CA HIS A 238 26.60 17.03 -2.43
C HIS A 238 26.35 15.82 -1.52
N GLN A 239 25.91 16.03 -0.27
CA GLN A 239 25.80 14.97 0.75
C GLN A 239 24.74 13.90 0.48
N LEU A 240 23.78 14.16 -0.43
CA LEU A 240 22.71 13.23 -0.78
C LEU A 240 22.71 12.86 -2.27
N ASN A 241 23.69 13.35 -3.03
CA ASN A 241 23.67 13.31 -4.49
C ASN A 241 24.04 11.94 -5.09
N SER A 242 24.84 11.14 -4.41
CA SER A 242 25.19 9.78 -4.85
C SER A 242 24.57 8.72 -3.94
N MET A 243 24.56 7.47 -4.40
CA MET A 243 24.19 6.33 -3.57
C MET A 243 25.07 6.24 -2.32
N PHE A 244 26.39 6.32 -2.48
CA PHE A 244 27.34 6.21 -1.37
C PHE A 244 27.22 7.37 -0.38
N ALA A 245 26.99 8.60 -0.85
CA ALA A 245 26.74 9.75 0.02
C ALA A 245 25.46 9.57 0.85
N ARG A 246 24.39 9.00 0.27
CA ARG A 246 23.17 8.62 1.03
C ARG A 246 23.38 7.47 2.01
N LEU A 247 24.42 6.67 1.85
CA LEU A 247 24.89 5.70 2.84
C LEU A 247 25.87 6.33 3.85
N GLY A 248 26.12 7.65 3.78
CA GLY A 248 27.12 8.33 4.61
C GLY A 248 28.56 7.87 4.32
N ARG A 249 28.83 7.31 3.14
CA ARG A 249 30.16 6.86 2.70
C ARG A 249 30.76 7.92 1.77
N LYS A 250 32.10 8.01 1.73
CA LYS A 250 32.79 8.88 0.77
C LYS A 250 32.56 8.35 -0.65
N ASP A 251 32.31 9.24 -1.60
CA ASP A 251 32.23 8.89 -3.02
C ASP A 251 33.58 8.43 -3.51
N GLY A 252 33.77 7.11 -3.53
CA GLY A 252 35.01 6.46 -3.94
C GLY A 252 35.17 6.35 -5.45
N VAL A 253 34.76 7.33 -6.25
CA VAL A 253 35.14 7.42 -7.68
C VAL A 253 35.06 8.89 -8.13
N ARG A 254 36.21 9.59 -8.17
CA ARG A 254 36.44 10.60 -9.21
C ARG A 254 36.79 9.80 -10.46
N ILE A 255 35.88 9.73 -11.43
CA ILE A 255 36.33 9.45 -12.80
C ILE A 255 37.05 10.74 -13.20
N LEU A 256 38.33 10.59 -13.54
CA LEU A 256 39.17 11.64 -14.11
C LEU A 256 38.48 12.32 -15.30
#